data_AF-A0A0A6F6E0-F1
#
_entry.id   AF-A0A0A6F6E0-F1
#
_cell.length_a   1.000
_cell.length_b   1.000
_cell.length_c   1.000
_cell.angle_alpha   90.00
_cell.angle_beta   90.00
_cell.angle_gamma   90.00
#
_symmetry.space_group_name_H-M   'P 1'
#
loop_
_entity.id
_entity.type
_entity.pdbx_description
1 polymer ?
#
loop_
_entity_poly.entity_id
_entity_poly.type
_entity_poly.pdbx_seq_one_letter_code
_entity_poly.pdbx_strand_id
1 'polypeptide(L)'
;MELSIRLSELQKRTIEHREVLLTEEAAKTALVMPFLQSLGYDVFNPSEVVPEFSADVGTKKGEKVDYAICAGGKVSILIECKPSSVQLNVNHAGQLFRYFSVTDARLAVLTNGVVYQFYSDIERPNKMDDKPFFTFTMDAIKPGDIRTLEKFTKAAFDIDKIVLEASSLKTQSLIRLELEKEFAEPSDEFVKMMAQRVHGGRLTPAIKDGFAKLLAPAIAGLIRDFVNERLSSALKASSPVEDFSESVDDDPSDGDGIITTQEEISGFHIVQAIASRLVDPKRVIVRDAKSYCAVLLDDNNRKTIARMHFNGITTKYLGMFAGKDETRHLLPDLTHIYQYSAAIEARLRELDPSIPA
;
A
#
# COMPACT_ATOMS: atom_id res chain seq x y z
N MET A 1 -12.23 6.08 12.62
CA MET A 1 -11.95 4.80 13.32
C MET A 1 -13.00 3.72 13.01
N GLU A 2 -14.28 4.06 12.93
CA GLU A 2 -15.32 3.09 12.55
C GLU A 2 -15.29 2.69 11.06
N LEU A 3 -15.04 3.65 10.16
CA LEU A 3 -14.91 3.38 8.71
C LEU A 3 -13.74 2.45 8.40
N SER A 4 -12.59 2.64 9.05
CA SER A 4 -11.40 1.81 8.84
C SER A 4 -11.67 0.33 9.17
N ILE A 5 -12.46 0.05 10.20
CA ILE A 5 -12.81 -1.32 10.61
C ILE A 5 -13.71 -1.95 9.54
N ARG A 6 -14.79 -1.27 9.17
CA ARG A 6 -15.72 -1.74 8.11
C ARG A 6 -15.02 -1.98 6.78
N LEU A 7 -14.12 -1.08 6.37
CA LEU A 7 -13.32 -1.25 5.16
C LEU A 7 -12.33 -2.42 5.26
N SER A 8 -11.76 -2.67 6.43
CA SER A 8 -10.85 -3.82 6.63
C SER A 8 -11.59 -5.15 6.55
N GLU A 9 -12.82 -5.22 7.07
CA GLU A 9 -13.69 -6.39 6.94
C GLU A 9 -14.09 -6.62 5.48
N LEU A 10 -14.48 -5.55 4.78
CA LEU A 10 -14.82 -5.62 3.36
C LEU A 10 -13.62 -6.00 2.49
N GLN A 11 -12.42 -5.52 2.82
CA GLN A 11 -11.18 -5.90 2.14
C GLN A 11 -10.96 -7.42 2.21
N LYS A 12 -11.08 -8.04 3.40
CA LYS A 12 -10.95 -9.50 3.56
C LYS A 12 -11.93 -10.24 2.67
N ARG A 13 -13.21 -9.85 2.73
CA ARG A 13 -14.28 -10.43 1.90
C ARG A 13 -14.02 -10.27 0.41
N THR A 14 -13.47 -9.13 0.00
CA THR A 14 -13.14 -8.85 -1.39
C THR A 14 -12.03 -9.78 -1.88
N ILE A 15 -10.97 -9.95 -1.09
CA ILE A 15 -9.85 -10.84 -1.42
C ILE A 15 -10.33 -12.30 -1.53
N GLU A 16 -11.18 -12.75 -0.61
CA GLU A 16 -11.69 -14.13 -0.58
C GLU A 16 -12.63 -14.46 -1.75
N HIS A 17 -13.44 -13.50 -2.21
CA HIS A 17 -14.53 -13.80 -3.15
C HIS A 17 -14.37 -13.21 -4.56
N ARG A 18 -13.47 -12.25 -4.80
CA ARG A 18 -13.38 -11.56 -6.10
C ARG A 18 -13.22 -12.48 -7.32
N GLU A 19 -12.58 -13.65 -7.15
CA GLU A 19 -12.35 -14.61 -8.24
C GLU A 19 -13.59 -15.45 -8.59
N VAL A 20 -14.54 -15.59 -7.66
CA VAL A 20 -15.77 -16.36 -7.86
C VAL A 20 -16.97 -15.49 -8.25
N LEU A 21 -16.85 -14.16 -8.15
CA LEU A 21 -17.88 -13.20 -8.53
C LEU A 21 -17.86 -12.95 -10.05
N LEU A 22 -18.41 -13.90 -10.81
CA LEU A 22 -18.34 -13.90 -12.28
C LEU A 22 -19.26 -12.88 -12.96
N THR A 23 -20.26 -12.33 -12.26
CA THR A 23 -21.27 -11.43 -12.83
C THR A 23 -21.25 -10.05 -12.18
N GLU A 24 -21.74 -9.06 -12.93
CA GLU A 24 -21.90 -7.68 -12.43
C GLU A 24 -22.85 -7.64 -11.22
N GLU A 25 -23.97 -8.37 -11.27
CA GLU A 25 -24.91 -8.49 -10.13
C GLU A 25 -24.28 -9.07 -8.87
N ALA A 26 -23.41 -10.08 -9.04
CA ALA A 26 -22.69 -10.67 -7.93
C ALA A 26 -21.72 -9.67 -7.31
N ALA A 27 -20.94 -8.93 -8.13
CA ALA A 27 -20.05 -7.88 -7.65
C ALA A 27 -20.81 -6.75 -6.95
N LYS A 28 -21.95 -6.33 -7.52
CA LYS A 28 -22.85 -5.33 -6.93
C LYS A 28 -23.30 -5.73 -5.53
N THR A 29 -23.79 -6.94 -5.38
CA THR A 29 -24.36 -7.43 -4.11
C THR A 29 -23.29 -7.76 -3.08
N ALA A 30 -22.20 -8.42 -3.48
CA ALA A 30 -21.20 -8.93 -2.56
C ALA A 30 -20.15 -7.90 -2.14
N LEU A 31 -19.88 -6.88 -2.98
CA LEU A 31 -18.80 -5.93 -2.77
C LEU A 31 -19.30 -4.48 -2.71
N VAL A 32 -20.06 -4.04 -3.72
CA VAL A 32 -20.44 -2.62 -3.85
C VAL A 32 -21.48 -2.21 -2.80
N MET A 33 -22.56 -2.98 -2.61
CA MET A 33 -23.56 -2.67 -1.57
C MET A 33 -22.93 -2.59 -0.16
N PRO A 34 -22.09 -3.56 0.28
CA PRO A 34 -21.36 -3.44 1.55
C PRO A 34 -20.45 -2.21 1.64
N PHE A 35 -19.86 -1.78 0.52
CA PHE A 35 -19.07 -0.54 0.48
C PHE A 35 -19.95 0.69 0.76
N LEU A 36 -21.12 0.79 0.12
CA LEU A 36 -22.06 1.89 0.36
C LEU A 36 -22.57 1.90 1.81
N GLN A 37 -22.86 0.73 2.38
CA GLN A 37 -23.19 0.58 3.80
C GLN A 37 -22.03 1.01 4.71
N SER A 38 -20.79 0.73 4.31
CA SER A 38 -19.58 1.16 5.05
C SER A 38 -19.44 2.68 5.07
N LEU A 39 -19.92 3.38 4.04
CA LEU A 39 -20.01 4.84 4.01
C LEU A 39 -21.21 5.39 4.81
N GLY A 40 -22.07 4.51 5.33
CA GLY A 40 -23.23 4.87 6.14
C GLY A 40 -24.50 5.16 5.34
N TYR A 41 -24.54 4.81 4.04
CA TYR A 41 -25.75 4.89 3.25
C TYR A 41 -26.66 3.69 3.48
N ASP A 42 -27.96 3.93 3.53
CA ASP A 42 -28.95 2.85 3.65
C ASP A 42 -29.32 2.30 2.27
N VAL A 43 -28.70 1.16 1.92
CA VAL A 43 -28.97 0.44 0.65
C VAL A 43 -30.36 -0.18 0.57
N PHE A 44 -31.09 -0.26 1.69
CA PHE A 44 -32.47 -0.76 1.72
C PHE A 44 -33.50 0.36 1.68
N ASN A 45 -33.07 1.61 1.75
CA ASN A 45 -33.92 2.78 1.58
C ASN A 45 -33.85 3.26 0.11
N PRO A 46 -34.88 2.97 -0.71
CA PRO A 46 -34.89 3.35 -2.13
C PRO A 46 -35.03 4.86 -2.35
N SER A 47 -35.26 5.66 -1.29
CA SER A 47 -35.21 7.13 -1.38
C SER A 47 -33.80 7.68 -1.17
N GLU A 48 -32.87 6.85 -0.69
CA GLU A 48 -31.49 7.21 -0.39
C GLU A 48 -30.51 6.55 -1.35
N VAL A 49 -30.59 5.22 -1.52
CA VAL A 49 -29.83 4.48 -2.53
C VAL A 49 -30.83 3.91 -3.52
N VAL A 50 -30.89 4.51 -4.71
CA VAL A 50 -31.81 4.11 -5.78
C VAL A 50 -31.09 3.11 -6.69
N PRO A 51 -31.46 1.82 -6.67
CA PRO A 51 -30.92 0.85 -7.63
C PRO A 51 -31.53 1.07 -9.01
N GLU A 52 -30.79 0.68 -10.05
CA GLU A 52 -31.23 0.79 -11.46
C GLU A 52 -31.80 2.19 -11.78
N PHE A 53 -31.07 3.23 -11.35
CA PHE A 53 -31.51 4.60 -11.50
C PHE A 53 -31.65 4.97 -12.98
N SER A 54 -32.80 5.56 -13.31
CA SER A 54 -33.10 6.01 -14.67
C SER A 54 -33.52 7.48 -14.68
N ALA A 55 -33.09 8.18 -15.73
CA ALA A 55 -33.45 9.58 -16.02
C ALA A 55 -33.75 9.73 -17.51
N ASP A 56 -34.43 10.81 -17.92
CA ASP A 56 -34.75 11.07 -19.32
C ASP A 56 -33.50 11.46 -20.13
N VAL A 57 -32.68 10.48 -20.47
CA VAL A 57 -31.59 10.59 -21.45
C VAL A 57 -32.18 10.49 -22.86
N GLY A 58 -32.40 11.64 -23.51
CA GLY A 58 -33.04 11.73 -24.84
C GLY A 58 -32.39 10.92 -25.98
N THR A 59 -31.19 10.36 -25.78
CA THR A 59 -30.42 9.60 -26.78
C THR A 59 -30.61 8.07 -26.73
N LYS A 60 -31.00 7.46 -25.60
CA LYS A 60 -31.21 6.00 -25.48
C LYS A 60 -32.30 5.67 -24.46
N LYS A 61 -33.41 5.12 -24.94
CA LYS A 61 -34.55 4.70 -24.10
C LYS A 61 -34.20 3.41 -23.33
N GLY A 62 -34.33 3.43 -22.00
CA GLY A 62 -34.17 2.25 -21.14
C GLY A 62 -32.76 1.97 -20.61
N GLU A 63 -31.80 2.87 -20.82
CA GLU A 63 -30.49 2.81 -20.17
C GLU A 63 -30.62 3.18 -18.68
N LYS A 64 -29.88 2.53 -17.78
CA LYS A 64 -29.96 2.74 -16.33
C LYS A 64 -28.58 2.64 -15.68
N VAL A 65 -28.28 3.54 -14.76
CA VAL A 65 -27.08 3.47 -13.92
C VAL A 65 -27.37 2.56 -12.73
N ASP A 66 -26.38 1.77 -12.30
CA ASP A 66 -26.60 0.73 -11.28
C ASP A 66 -27.10 1.25 -9.94
N TYR A 67 -26.52 2.35 -9.44
CA TYR A 67 -27.02 3.04 -8.25
C TYR A 67 -26.95 4.55 -8.40
N ALA A 68 -27.89 5.22 -7.75
CA ALA A 68 -27.81 6.65 -7.45
C ALA A 68 -27.93 6.87 -5.94
N ILE A 69 -27.05 7.68 -5.37
CA ILE A 69 -27.19 8.16 -4.00
C ILE A 69 -27.91 9.51 -4.03
N CYS A 70 -29.01 9.59 -3.30
CA CYS A 70 -29.84 10.75 -3.16
C CYS A 70 -29.63 11.41 -1.80
N ALA A 71 -29.31 12.70 -1.79
CA ALA A 71 -29.22 13.53 -0.59
C ALA A 71 -30.22 14.68 -0.72
N GLY A 72 -31.13 14.83 0.26
CA GLY A 72 -32.14 15.89 0.24
C GLY A 72 -33.10 15.83 -0.97
N GLY A 73 -33.38 14.63 -1.49
CA GLY A 73 -34.25 14.43 -2.65
C GLY A 73 -33.60 14.71 -4.01
N LYS A 74 -32.30 15.03 -4.05
CA LYS A 74 -31.53 15.21 -5.29
C LYS A 74 -30.47 14.14 -5.45
N VAL A 75 -30.26 13.70 -6.69
CA VAL A 75 -29.17 12.78 -7.03
C VAL A 75 -27.84 13.49 -6.81
N SER A 76 -27.00 12.92 -5.95
CA SER A 76 -25.70 13.49 -5.59
C SER A 76 -24.54 12.70 -6.18
N ILE A 77 -24.64 11.36 -6.20
CA ILE A 77 -23.60 10.46 -6.69
C ILE A 77 -24.23 9.43 -7.62
N LEU A 78 -23.66 9.25 -8.81
CA LEU A 78 -23.99 8.16 -9.73
C LEU A 78 -22.95 7.04 -9.62
N ILE A 79 -23.37 5.78 -9.64
CA ILE A 79 -22.45 4.66 -9.47
C ILE A 79 -22.72 3.62 -10.56
N GLU A 80 -21.68 3.33 -11.34
CA GLU A 80 -21.68 2.29 -12.37
C GLU A 80 -20.75 1.16 -11.93
N CYS A 81 -21.26 -0.05 -12.00
CA CYS A 81 -20.59 -1.27 -11.58
C CYS A 81 -20.15 -2.08 -12.80
N LYS A 82 -19.10 -2.89 -12.63
CA LYS A 82 -18.62 -3.86 -13.61
C LYS A 82 -18.30 -5.18 -12.88
N PRO A 83 -18.20 -6.31 -13.60
CA PRO A 83 -17.75 -7.57 -12.99
C PRO A 83 -16.37 -7.41 -12.33
N SER A 84 -16.15 -8.06 -11.19
CA SER A 84 -14.90 -7.94 -10.39
C SER A 84 -13.65 -8.36 -11.15
N SER A 85 -13.78 -9.25 -12.13
CA SER A 85 -12.71 -9.74 -12.99
C SER A 85 -12.30 -8.76 -14.10
N VAL A 86 -13.07 -7.69 -14.33
CA VAL A 86 -12.82 -6.73 -15.41
C VAL A 86 -11.96 -5.57 -14.91
N GLN A 87 -10.88 -5.26 -15.63
CA GLN A 87 -10.10 -4.05 -15.39
C GLN A 87 -10.89 -2.81 -15.84
N LEU A 88 -11.02 -1.84 -14.95
CA LEU A 88 -11.78 -0.62 -15.22
C LEU A 88 -11.08 0.28 -16.24
N ASN A 89 -11.86 0.82 -17.17
CA ASN A 89 -11.42 1.82 -18.14
C ASN A 89 -12.54 2.86 -18.37
N VAL A 90 -12.19 4.01 -18.93
CA VAL A 90 -13.13 5.12 -19.18
C VAL A 90 -14.26 4.74 -20.14
N ASN A 91 -14.05 3.77 -21.05
CA ASN A 91 -15.11 3.31 -21.96
C ASN A 91 -16.23 2.60 -21.20
N HIS A 92 -15.97 2.08 -20.00
CA HIS A 92 -16.98 1.53 -19.11
C HIS A 92 -17.83 2.62 -18.42
N ALA A 93 -17.41 3.89 -18.46
CA ALA A 93 -18.12 5.01 -17.84
C ALA A 93 -19.16 5.68 -18.76
N GLY A 94 -19.46 5.08 -19.92
CA GLY A 94 -20.36 5.67 -20.92
C GLY A 94 -21.75 6.05 -20.37
N GLN A 95 -22.28 5.24 -19.45
CA GLN A 95 -23.55 5.54 -18.77
C GLN A 95 -23.44 6.77 -17.87
N LEU A 96 -22.37 6.82 -17.07
CA LEU A 96 -22.08 7.94 -16.17
C LEU A 96 -21.96 9.26 -16.94
N PHE A 97 -21.25 9.30 -18.08
CA PHE A 97 -21.16 10.50 -18.92
C PHE A 97 -22.51 11.02 -19.39
N ARG A 98 -23.42 10.11 -19.83
CA ARG A 98 -24.75 10.50 -20.31
C ARG A 98 -25.60 11.03 -19.16
N TYR A 99 -25.60 10.35 -18.02
CA TYR A 99 -26.41 10.69 -16.86
C TYR A 99 -25.94 11.97 -16.16
N PHE A 100 -24.64 12.26 -16.14
CA PHE A 100 -24.10 13.51 -15.61
C PHE A 100 -24.70 14.75 -16.29
N SER A 101 -25.00 14.65 -17.59
CA SER A 101 -25.52 15.78 -18.37
C SER A 101 -27.00 16.09 -18.17
N VAL A 102 -27.75 15.17 -17.55
CA VAL A 102 -29.22 15.26 -17.38
C VAL A 102 -29.67 15.14 -15.92
N THR A 103 -28.73 15.09 -14.97
CA THR A 103 -29.01 15.01 -13.54
C THR A 103 -28.28 16.13 -12.79
N ASP A 104 -28.69 16.38 -11.55
CA ASP A 104 -27.98 17.29 -10.63
C ASP A 104 -26.71 16.65 -10.03
N ALA A 105 -26.34 15.44 -10.46
CA ALA A 105 -25.20 14.72 -9.93
C ALA A 105 -23.90 15.46 -10.27
N ARG A 106 -23.05 15.64 -9.27
CA ARG A 106 -21.72 16.25 -9.41
C ARG A 106 -20.57 15.31 -9.07
N LEU A 107 -20.91 14.07 -8.73
CA LEU A 107 -19.98 12.98 -8.51
C LEU A 107 -20.45 11.72 -9.23
N ALA A 108 -19.48 10.96 -9.72
CA ALA A 108 -19.70 9.62 -10.22
C ALA A 108 -18.62 8.66 -9.73
N VAL A 109 -18.99 7.39 -9.61
CA VAL A 109 -18.09 6.30 -9.23
C VAL A 109 -18.20 5.19 -10.26
N LEU A 110 -17.08 4.84 -10.89
CA LEU A 110 -16.96 3.62 -11.67
C LEU A 110 -16.23 2.59 -10.81
N THR A 111 -16.82 1.40 -10.64
CA THR A 111 -16.24 0.37 -9.77
C THR A 111 -16.48 -1.05 -10.27
N ASN A 112 -15.62 -1.98 -9.86
CA ASN A 112 -15.85 -3.42 -9.97
C ASN A 112 -15.91 -4.10 -8.59
N GLY A 113 -16.08 -3.31 -7.52
CA GLY A 113 -16.05 -3.76 -6.13
C GLY A 113 -14.64 -3.93 -5.55
N VAL A 114 -13.61 -4.09 -6.39
CA VAL A 114 -12.19 -4.17 -5.99
C VAL A 114 -11.53 -2.81 -6.11
N VAL A 115 -11.70 -2.15 -7.25
CA VAL A 115 -11.18 -0.81 -7.56
C VAL A 115 -12.35 0.15 -7.68
N TYR A 116 -12.16 1.37 -7.19
CA TYR A 116 -13.16 2.44 -7.24
C TYR A 116 -12.50 3.70 -7.80
N GLN A 117 -13.09 4.24 -8.86
CA GLN A 117 -12.63 5.45 -9.54
C GLN A 117 -13.69 6.54 -9.37
N PHE A 118 -13.30 7.65 -8.75
CA PHE A 118 -14.19 8.78 -8.44
C PHE A 118 -13.97 9.90 -9.46
N TYR A 119 -15.06 10.37 -10.03
CA TYR A 119 -15.13 11.40 -11.06
C TYR A 119 -16.00 12.56 -10.60
N SER A 120 -15.72 13.74 -11.13
CA SER A 120 -16.47 14.97 -10.87
C SER A 120 -16.48 15.84 -12.13
N ASP A 121 -17.12 17.01 -12.07
CA ASP A 121 -17.29 17.98 -13.16
C ASP A 121 -16.39 19.21 -13.00
N ILE A 122 -15.12 18.98 -12.66
CA ILE A 122 -14.17 20.05 -12.30
C ILE A 122 -13.80 20.87 -13.55
N GLU A 123 -13.63 20.21 -14.70
CA GLU A 123 -13.21 20.90 -15.93
C GLU A 123 -14.36 21.71 -16.54
N ARG A 124 -15.57 21.16 -16.52
CA ARG A 124 -16.77 21.78 -17.07
C ARG A 124 -17.98 21.41 -16.23
N PRO A 125 -18.75 22.39 -15.73
CA PRO A 125 -19.96 22.12 -14.96
C PRO A 125 -20.91 21.16 -15.68
N ASN A 126 -21.47 20.21 -14.95
CA ASN A 126 -22.40 19.19 -15.46
C ASN A 126 -21.85 18.30 -16.59
N LYS A 127 -20.51 18.23 -16.73
CA LYS A 127 -19.85 17.29 -17.62
C LYS A 127 -18.77 16.56 -16.83
N MET A 128 -18.96 15.26 -16.67
CA MET A 128 -17.98 14.39 -16.02
C MET A 128 -16.62 14.50 -16.71
N ASP A 129 -15.57 14.62 -15.90
CA ASP A 129 -14.18 14.61 -16.35
C ASP A 129 -13.79 13.23 -16.92
N ASP A 130 -12.86 13.20 -17.88
CA ASP A 130 -12.39 11.95 -18.49
C ASP A 130 -11.44 11.14 -17.59
N LYS A 131 -10.89 11.77 -16.54
CA LYS A 131 -9.96 11.15 -15.60
C LYS A 131 -10.49 11.23 -14.17
N PRO A 132 -10.39 10.16 -13.38
CA PRO A 132 -10.79 10.20 -11.98
C PRO A 132 -9.87 11.11 -11.19
N PHE A 133 -10.43 11.83 -10.21
CA PHE A 133 -9.66 12.65 -9.28
C PHE A 133 -9.14 11.85 -8.08
N PHE A 134 -9.77 10.71 -7.79
CA PHE A 134 -9.39 9.80 -6.72
C PHE A 134 -9.64 8.35 -7.17
N THR A 135 -8.64 7.49 -6.98
CA THR A 135 -8.76 6.04 -7.22
C THR A 135 -8.26 5.31 -5.99
N PHE A 136 -9.02 4.34 -5.49
CA PHE A 136 -8.57 3.46 -4.42
C PHE A 136 -8.84 1.99 -4.76
N THR A 137 -8.08 1.09 -4.13
CA THR A 137 -8.22 -0.37 -4.30
C THR A 137 -8.36 -1.05 -2.95
N MET A 138 -9.24 -2.06 -2.90
CA MET A 138 -9.38 -2.95 -1.75
C MET A 138 -8.15 -3.82 -1.55
N ASP A 139 -7.30 -4.03 -2.56
CA ASP A 139 -6.11 -4.89 -2.41
C ASP A 139 -5.05 -4.29 -1.49
N ALA A 140 -4.99 -2.96 -1.39
CA ALA A 140 -3.95 -2.25 -0.67
C ALA A 140 -4.46 -0.90 -0.14
N ILE A 141 -5.39 -0.95 0.82
CA ILE A 141 -5.95 0.25 1.46
C ILE A 141 -4.85 0.98 2.25
N LYS A 142 -4.63 2.26 1.93
CA LYS A 142 -3.68 3.13 2.62
C LYS A 142 -4.40 4.02 3.64
N PRO A 143 -3.72 4.47 4.71
CA PRO A 143 -4.31 5.42 5.66
C PRO A 143 -4.84 6.71 5.02
N GLY A 144 -4.21 7.17 3.92
CA GLY A 144 -4.67 8.33 3.16
C GLY A 144 -5.98 8.09 2.40
N ASP A 145 -6.23 6.84 1.96
CA ASP A 145 -7.47 6.48 1.28
C ASP A 145 -8.64 6.59 2.25
N ILE A 146 -8.46 6.11 3.49
CA ILE A 146 -9.48 6.17 4.55
C ILE A 146 -9.84 7.62 4.85
N ARG A 147 -8.85 8.50 5.03
CA ARG A 147 -9.08 9.94 5.27
C ARG A 147 -9.83 10.61 4.12
N THR A 148 -9.62 10.15 2.89
CA THR A 148 -10.32 10.67 1.71
C THR A 148 -11.75 10.14 1.67
N LEU A 149 -11.93 8.84 1.90
CA LEU A 149 -13.24 8.17 1.94
C LEU A 149 -14.15 8.67 3.07
N GLU A 150 -13.59 9.13 4.19
CA GLU A 150 -14.37 9.76 5.27
C GLU A 150 -15.26 10.90 4.75
N LYS A 151 -14.81 11.65 3.74
CA LYS A 151 -15.56 12.76 3.13
C LYS A 151 -16.76 12.29 2.29
N PHE A 152 -16.75 11.05 1.84
CA PHE A 152 -17.85 10.44 1.08
C PHE A 152 -18.86 9.73 1.99
N THR A 153 -18.61 9.68 3.30
CA THR A 153 -19.57 9.14 4.26
C THR A 153 -20.80 10.03 4.34
N LYS A 154 -21.97 9.44 4.55
CA LYS A 154 -23.25 10.16 4.66
C LYS A 154 -23.18 11.34 5.63
N ALA A 155 -22.50 11.17 6.76
CA ALA A 155 -22.40 12.18 7.82
C ALA A 155 -21.50 13.37 7.46
N ALA A 156 -20.49 13.17 6.61
CA ALA A 156 -19.51 14.20 6.24
C ALA A 156 -19.67 14.69 4.80
N PHE A 157 -20.64 14.15 4.05
CA PHE A 157 -20.83 14.44 2.64
C PHE A 157 -21.15 15.92 2.40
N ASP A 158 -20.27 16.58 1.67
CA ASP A 158 -20.40 17.98 1.27
C ASP A 158 -19.84 18.11 -0.15
N ILE A 159 -20.75 18.18 -1.13
CA ILE A 159 -20.39 18.14 -2.54
C ILE A 159 -19.47 19.29 -2.94
N ASP A 160 -19.70 20.49 -2.42
CA ASP A 160 -18.92 21.67 -2.79
C ASP A 160 -17.49 21.57 -2.25
N LYS A 161 -17.32 21.08 -1.02
CA LYS A 161 -15.98 20.79 -0.47
C LYS A 161 -15.28 19.68 -1.24
N ILE A 162 -15.99 18.59 -1.55
CA ILE A 162 -15.40 17.46 -2.29
C ILE A 162 -14.92 17.92 -3.66
N VAL A 163 -15.73 18.68 -4.42
CA VAL A 163 -15.35 19.16 -5.76
C VAL A 163 -14.17 20.13 -5.69
N LEU A 164 -14.14 21.03 -4.70
CA LEU A 164 -13.03 21.95 -4.49
C LEU A 164 -11.71 21.20 -4.25
N GLU A 165 -11.74 20.20 -3.39
CA GLU A 165 -10.57 19.35 -3.12
C GLU A 165 -10.22 18.44 -4.29
N ALA A 166 -11.22 17.97 -5.03
CA ALA A 166 -11.05 17.09 -6.17
C ALA A 166 -10.15 17.73 -7.23
N SER A 167 -10.19 19.05 -7.41
CA SER A 167 -9.24 19.77 -8.26
C SER A 167 -7.79 19.57 -7.81
N SER A 168 -7.51 19.79 -6.52
CA SER A 168 -6.18 19.59 -5.94
C SER A 168 -5.74 18.11 -6.00
N LEU A 169 -6.64 17.18 -5.66
CA LEU A 169 -6.38 15.73 -5.69
C LEU A 169 -6.11 15.23 -7.11
N LYS A 170 -6.86 15.73 -8.10
CA LYS A 170 -6.65 15.43 -9.52
C LYS A 170 -5.28 15.89 -9.97
N THR A 171 -4.93 17.15 -9.70
CA THR A 171 -3.62 17.69 -10.07
C THR A 171 -2.49 16.92 -9.39
N GLN A 172 -2.61 16.62 -8.09
CA GLN A 172 -1.63 15.82 -7.36
C GLN A 172 -1.48 14.41 -7.93
N SER A 173 -2.59 13.77 -8.30
CA SER A 173 -2.59 12.43 -8.91
C SER A 173 -1.93 12.43 -10.29
N LEU A 174 -2.20 13.45 -11.12
CA LEU A 174 -1.57 13.62 -12.43
C LEU A 174 -0.07 13.89 -12.31
N ILE A 175 0.35 14.75 -11.38
CA ILE A 175 1.77 14.99 -11.09
C ILE A 175 2.45 13.70 -10.67
N ARG A 176 1.81 12.93 -9.77
CA ARG A 176 2.36 11.65 -9.31
C ARG A 176 2.52 10.65 -10.46
N LEU A 177 1.52 10.51 -11.31
CA LEU A 177 1.59 9.62 -12.47
C LEU A 177 2.75 10.01 -13.39
N GLU A 178 2.97 11.30 -13.60
CA GLU A 178 4.07 11.77 -14.45
C GLU A 178 5.42 11.57 -13.78
N LEU A 179 5.54 11.78 -12.46
CA LEU A 179 6.75 11.45 -11.71
C LEU A 179 7.06 9.95 -11.75
N GLU A 180 6.05 9.08 -11.60
CA GLU A 180 6.23 7.63 -11.68
C GLU A 180 6.77 7.22 -13.07
N LYS A 181 6.27 7.83 -14.15
CA LYS A 181 6.83 7.62 -15.50
C LYS A 181 8.26 8.13 -15.61
N GLU A 182 8.52 9.37 -15.23
CA GLU A 182 9.86 9.99 -15.29
C GLU A 182 10.89 9.23 -14.45
N PHE A 183 10.48 8.59 -13.35
CA PHE A 183 11.37 7.81 -12.50
C PHE A 183 11.67 6.43 -13.09
N ALA A 184 10.71 5.83 -13.79
CA ALA A 184 10.88 4.55 -14.47
C ALA A 184 11.65 4.70 -15.80
N GLU A 185 11.29 5.72 -16.58
CA GLU A 185 11.83 6.03 -17.90
C GLU A 185 12.01 7.56 -18.03
N PRO A 186 13.16 8.09 -17.58
CA PRO A 186 13.44 9.52 -17.62
C PRO A 186 13.40 10.09 -19.04
N SER A 187 12.67 11.18 -19.23
CA SER A 187 12.61 11.88 -20.51
C SER A 187 13.90 12.64 -20.84
N ASP A 188 14.11 12.98 -22.11
CA ASP A 188 15.25 13.80 -22.56
C ASP A 188 15.31 15.16 -21.83
N GLU A 189 14.15 15.74 -21.50
CA GLU A 189 14.06 16.99 -20.76
C GLU A 189 14.55 16.81 -19.32
N PHE A 190 14.10 15.75 -18.65
CA PHE A 190 14.49 15.45 -17.28
C PHE A 190 15.99 15.08 -17.19
N VAL A 191 16.48 14.26 -18.12
CA VAL A 191 17.92 13.93 -18.25
C VAL A 191 18.75 15.19 -18.47
N LYS A 192 18.34 16.08 -19.38
CA LYS A 192 19.03 17.34 -19.64
C LYS A 192 19.06 18.22 -18.40
N MET A 193 17.93 18.36 -17.69
CA MET A 193 17.85 19.16 -16.48
C MET A 193 18.83 18.64 -15.40
N MET A 194 18.85 17.33 -15.17
CA MET A 194 19.76 16.71 -14.19
C MET A 194 21.22 16.82 -14.61
N ALA A 195 21.52 16.57 -15.87
CA ALA A 195 22.88 16.68 -16.39
C ALA A 195 23.42 18.13 -16.30
N GLN A 196 22.58 19.16 -16.52
CA GLN A 196 22.96 20.56 -16.33
C GLN A 196 23.33 20.91 -14.88
N ARG A 197 22.67 20.28 -13.91
CA ARG A 197 22.91 20.54 -12.48
C ARG A 197 24.16 19.85 -11.96
N VAL A 198 24.52 18.70 -12.54
CA VAL A 198 25.63 17.87 -12.04
C VAL A 198 26.92 18.09 -12.86
N HIS A 199 26.81 18.33 -14.16
CA HIS A 199 27.96 18.51 -15.04
C HIS A 199 28.30 20.00 -15.23
N GLY A 200 29.42 20.44 -14.66
CA GLY A 200 29.88 21.85 -14.69
C GLY A 200 30.43 22.36 -16.04
N GLY A 201 30.12 21.71 -17.16
CA GLY A 201 30.65 22.04 -18.48
C GLY A 201 29.62 21.83 -19.60
N ARG A 202 30.06 22.02 -20.86
CA ARG A 202 29.17 21.88 -22.02
C ARG A 202 28.59 20.47 -22.11
N LEU A 203 27.26 20.39 -22.23
CA LEU A 203 26.56 19.12 -22.43
C LEU A 203 26.70 18.63 -23.87
N THR A 204 27.52 17.59 -24.04
CA THR A 204 27.63 16.84 -25.29
C THR A 204 26.60 15.70 -25.33
N PRO A 205 26.28 15.15 -26.52
CA PRO A 205 25.41 13.97 -26.62
C PRO A 205 25.91 12.78 -25.79
N ALA A 206 27.22 12.53 -25.79
CA ALA A 206 27.80 11.44 -24.99
C ALA A 206 27.58 11.60 -23.48
N ILE A 207 27.64 12.83 -22.96
CA ILE A 207 27.35 13.10 -21.54
C ILE A 207 25.87 12.85 -21.27
N LYS A 208 24.96 13.34 -22.12
CA LYS A 208 23.52 13.11 -21.95
C LYS A 208 23.17 11.62 -21.93
N ASP A 209 23.71 10.84 -22.86
CA ASP A 209 23.50 9.38 -22.92
C ASP A 209 24.02 8.68 -21.64
N GLY A 210 25.13 9.15 -21.08
CA GLY A 210 25.66 8.66 -19.81
C GLY A 210 24.68 8.91 -18.66
N PHE A 211 24.12 10.12 -18.57
CA PHE A 211 23.11 10.46 -17.56
C PHE A 211 21.81 9.66 -17.76
N ALA A 212 21.32 9.52 -18.99
CA ALA A 212 20.11 8.75 -19.28
C ALA A 212 20.20 7.30 -18.75
N LYS A 213 21.38 6.67 -18.89
CA LYS A 213 21.63 5.31 -18.41
C LYS A 213 21.69 5.17 -16.89
N LEU A 214 22.08 6.24 -16.18
CA LEU A 214 22.32 6.19 -14.74
C LEU A 214 21.17 6.77 -13.91
N LEU A 215 20.32 7.62 -14.50
CA LEU A 215 19.32 8.37 -13.78
C LEU A 215 18.22 7.47 -13.17
N ALA A 216 17.63 6.56 -13.96
CA ALA A 216 16.63 5.62 -13.43
C ALA A 216 17.21 4.69 -12.34
N PRO A 217 18.38 4.03 -12.52
CA PRO A 217 19.01 3.25 -11.45
C PRO A 217 19.30 4.06 -10.18
N ALA A 218 19.74 5.31 -10.31
CA ALA A 218 20.03 6.17 -9.16
C ALA A 218 18.75 6.53 -8.37
N ILE A 219 17.67 6.87 -9.07
CA ILE A 219 16.36 7.14 -8.44
C ILE A 219 15.83 5.89 -7.73
N ALA A 220 15.91 4.73 -8.37
CA ALA A 220 15.49 3.47 -7.77
C ALA A 220 16.31 3.11 -6.52
N GLY A 221 17.61 3.39 -6.52
CA GLY A 221 18.48 3.27 -5.35
C GLY A 221 18.03 4.18 -4.21
N LEU A 222 17.82 5.46 -4.49
CA LEU A 222 17.36 6.44 -3.47
C LEU A 222 16.03 6.05 -2.83
N ILE A 223 15.06 5.58 -3.62
CA ILE A 223 13.76 5.12 -3.10
C ILE A 223 13.96 3.93 -2.16
N ARG A 224 14.85 2.99 -2.52
CA ARG A 224 15.18 1.83 -1.68
C ARG A 224 15.78 2.28 -0.35
N ASP A 225 16.68 3.26 -0.38
CA ASP A 225 17.31 3.81 0.82
C ASP A 225 16.27 4.47 1.73
N PHE A 226 15.36 5.28 1.20
CA PHE A 226 14.28 5.88 2.00
C PHE A 226 13.33 4.85 2.60
N VAL A 227 13.02 3.77 1.87
CA VAL A 227 12.21 2.68 2.40
C VAL A 227 12.93 2.01 3.57
N ASN A 228 14.22 1.72 3.40
CA ASN A 228 15.07 1.12 4.44
C ASN A 228 15.22 2.03 5.67
N GLU A 229 15.40 3.34 5.48
CA GLU A 229 15.47 4.33 6.56
C GLU A 229 14.14 4.41 7.32
N ARG A 230 13.02 4.46 6.60
CA ARG A 230 11.69 4.53 7.23
C ARG A 230 11.34 3.26 7.99
N LEU A 231 11.68 2.09 7.45
CA LEU A 231 11.57 0.81 8.15
C LEU A 231 12.42 0.86 9.43
N SER A 232 13.69 1.27 9.32
CA SER A 232 14.61 1.38 10.45
C SER A 232 14.11 2.37 11.53
N SER A 233 13.52 3.49 11.13
CA SER A 233 12.97 4.51 12.02
C SER A 233 11.68 4.05 12.72
N ALA A 234 10.77 3.42 11.99
CA ALA A 234 9.55 2.86 12.55
C ALA A 234 9.84 1.75 13.57
N LEU A 235 10.88 0.93 13.31
CA LEU A 235 11.36 -0.11 14.21
C LEU A 235 11.96 0.45 15.51
N LYS A 236 12.67 1.58 15.45
CA LYS A 236 13.20 2.27 16.64
C LYS A 236 12.10 2.87 17.52
N ALA A 237 10.98 3.31 16.94
CA ALA A 237 9.85 3.88 17.68
C ALA A 237 8.97 2.83 18.39
N SER A 238 9.09 1.55 18.02
CA SER A 238 8.36 0.44 18.64
C SER A 238 9.10 -0.24 19.80
N SER A 239 10.34 0.16 20.07
CA SER A 239 11.09 -0.26 21.26
C SER A 239 10.81 0.70 22.42
N PRO A 240 10.45 0.23 23.63
CA PRO A 240 10.62 1.06 24.82
C PRO A 240 12.11 1.41 24.89
N VAL A 241 12.41 2.70 24.94
CA VAL A 241 13.72 3.17 25.34
C VAL A 241 13.82 2.84 26.83
N GLU A 242 14.48 1.73 27.17
CA GLU A 242 15.11 1.65 28.48
C GLU A 242 16.36 2.52 28.42
N ASP A 243 16.30 3.65 29.12
CA ASP A 243 17.47 4.41 29.53
C ASP A 243 18.46 3.45 30.20
N PHE A 244 19.55 3.14 29.51
CA PHE A 244 20.79 2.80 30.20
C PHE A 244 21.45 4.14 30.56
N SER A 245 20.96 4.75 31.63
CA SER A 245 21.64 5.84 32.30
C SER A 245 22.97 5.33 32.87
N GLU A 246 24.00 6.14 32.66
CA GLU A 246 25.37 6.05 33.17
C GLU A 246 25.48 5.48 34.59
N SER A 247 26.38 4.51 34.75
CA SER A 247 27.18 4.38 35.96
C SER A 247 28.65 4.27 35.54
N VAL A 248 29.34 5.41 35.63
CA VAL A 248 30.80 5.47 35.66
C VAL A 248 31.23 5.00 37.04
N ASP A 249 31.96 3.89 37.10
CA ASP A 249 32.98 3.67 38.13
C ASP A 249 34.13 2.87 37.52
N ASP A 250 35.33 3.30 37.89
CA ASP A 250 36.64 3.05 37.29
C ASP A 250 37.31 1.82 37.95
N ASP A 251 37.60 0.77 37.18
CA ASP A 251 38.73 -0.16 37.42
C ASP A 251 39.01 -0.99 36.14
N PRO A 252 40.28 -1.17 35.69
CA PRO A 252 40.58 -1.84 34.42
C PRO A 252 40.90 -3.33 34.65
N SER A 253 39.99 -4.21 34.21
CA SER A 253 40.32 -5.64 34.01
C SER A 253 39.57 -6.23 32.82
N ASP A 254 40.32 -6.92 31.95
CA ASP A 254 39.89 -7.67 30.77
C ASP A 254 38.56 -8.44 30.91
N GLY A 255 37.69 -8.37 29.89
CA GLY A 255 36.48 -9.19 29.83
C GLY A 255 35.50 -8.92 28.69
N ASP A 256 35.95 -9.04 27.43
CA ASP A 256 35.19 -9.52 26.26
C ASP A 256 33.67 -9.18 26.21
N GLY A 257 33.36 -7.89 26.06
CA GLY A 257 32.02 -7.43 25.72
C GLY A 257 31.74 -7.66 24.25
N ILE A 258 30.96 -8.68 23.92
CA ILE A 258 30.48 -8.94 22.56
C ILE A 258 29.53 -7.79 22.20
N ILE A 259 29.96 -6.92 21.29
CA ILE A 259 29.16 -5.78 20.81
C ILE A 259 28.37 -6.25 19.59
N THR A 260 27.04 -6.26 19.71
CA THR A 260 26.16 -6.53 18.57
C THR A 260 26.36 -5.45 17.51
N THR A 261 26.79 -5.87 16.33
CA THR A 261 27.13 -4.96 15.25
C THR A 261 25.90 -4.34 14.62
N GLN A 262 26.05 -3.15 14.02
CA GLN A 262 24.95 -2.49 13.29
C GLN A 262 24.39 -3.38 12.15
N GLU A 263 25.24 -4.24 11.60
CA GLU A 263 24.88 -5.21 10.57
C GLU A 263 24.00 -6.34 11.12
N GLU A 264 24.32 -6.89 12.30
CA GLU A 264 23.48 -7.87 12.98
C GLU A 264 22.15 -7.28 13.42
N ILE A 265 22.14 -6.03 13.89
CA ILE A 265 20.90 -5.30 14.17
C ILE A 265 20.04 -5.17 12.90
N SER A 266 20.66 -4.85 11.77
CA SER A 266 19.96 -4.73 10.48
C SER A 266 19.41 -6.07 10.00
N GLY A 267 20.18 -7.15 10.10
CA GLY A 267 19.74 -8.51 9.76
C GLY A 267 18.62 -9.00 10.67
N PHE A 268 18.72 -8.74 11.98
CA PHE A 268 17.68 -9.05 12.96
C PHE A 268 16.35 -8.39 12.58
N HIS A 269 16.37 -7.11 12.25
CA HIS A 269 15.17 -6.38 11.85
C HIS A 269 14.52 -6.94 10.58
N ILE A 270 15.30 -7.45 9.62
CA ILE A 270 14.74 -8.11 8.44
C ILE A 270 14.04 -9.42 8.85
N VAL A 271 14.66 -10.24 9.69
CA VAL A 271 14.05 -11.48 10.20
C VAL A 271 12.79 -11.18 11.02
N GLN A 272 12.83 -10.14 11.88
CA GLN A 272 11.69 -9.70 12.67
C GLN A 272 10.54 -9.18 11.80
N ALA A 273 10.83 -8.43 10.73
CA ALA A 273 9.82 -7.94 9.80
C ALA A 273 9.15 -9.07 8.98
N ILE A 274 9.88 -10.14 8.69
CA ILE A 274 9.29 -11.35 8.09
C ILE A 274 8.41 -12.05 9.13
N ALA A 275 8.93 -12.22 10.35
CA ALA A 275 8.22 -12.88 11.44
C ALA A 275 6.94 -12.15 11.88
N SER A 276 6.91 -10.82 11.76
CA SER A 276 5.76 -9.99 12.17
C SER A 276 4.48 -10.26 11.38
N ARG A 277 4.57 -11.00 10.27
CA ARG A 277 3.41 -11.48 9.53
C ARG A 277 2.62 -12.55 10.28
N LEU A 278 3.27 -13.26 11.20
CA LEU A 278 2.71 -14.42 11.90
C LEU A 278 2.66 -14.24 13.42
N VAL A 279 3.59 -13.50 14.00
CA VAL A 279 3.70 -13.29 15.45
C VAL A 279 3.88 -11.82 15.79
N ASP A 280 3.54 -11.41 17.01
CA ASP A 280 3.86 -10.07 17.50
C ASP A 280 5.39 -9.84 17.46
N PRO A 281 5.88 -8.74 16.85
CA PRO A 281 7.31 -8.42 16.79
C PRO A 281 8.04 -8.47 18.14
N LYS A 282 7.34 -8.16 19.25
CA LYS A 282 7.90 -8.19 20.61
C LYS A 282 8.31 -9.59 21.07
N ARG A 283 7.77 -10.63 20.42
CA ARG A 283 8.13 -12.02 20.69
C ARG A 283 9.44 -12.42 20.00
N VAL A 284 9.95 -11.62 19.07
CA VAL A 284 11.15 -11.94 18.31
C VAL A 284 12.32 -11.17 18.92
N ILE A 285 13.25 -11.89 19.53
CA ILE A 285 14.34 -11.36 20.34
C ILE A 285 15.68 -11.74 19.72
N VAL A 286 16.63 -10.81 19.76
CA VAL A 286 18.01 -11.07 19.35
C VAL A 286 18.87 -11.39 20.56
N ARG A 287 19.71 -12.43 20.46
CA ARG A 287 20.75 -12.73 21.45
C ARG A 287 22.07 -12.92 20.73
N ASP A 288 23.03 -12.09 21.09
CA ASP A 288 24.36 -12.17 20.53
C ASP A 288 25.20 -13.26 21.20
N ALA A 289 26.06 -13.91 20.42
CA ALA A 289 26.98 -14.93 20.89
C ALA A 289 28.30 -14.86 20.10
N LYS A 290 29.38 -15.36 20.69
CA LYS A 290 30.76 -15.22 20.15
C LYS A 290 30.95 -15.68 18.69
N SER A 291 30.07 -16.53 18.17
CA SER A 291 30.21 -17.13 16.84
C SER A 291 29.03 -16.82 15.90
N TYR A 292 27.93 -16.25 16.41
CA TYR A 292 26.74 -15.92 15.64
C TYR A 292 25.80 -15.05 16.48
N CYS A 293 24.93 -14.31 15.81
CA CYS A 293 23.83 -13.59 16.43
C CYS A 293 22.53 -14.39 16.24
N ALA A 294 21.89 -14.81 17.34
CA ALA A 294 20.70 -15.64 17.35
C ALA A 294 19.42 -14.79 17.28
N VAL A 295 18.47 -15.19 16.45
CA VAL A 295 17.11 -14.64 16.45
C VAL A 295 16.16 -15.69 17.01
N LEU A 296 15.51 -15.37 18.12
CA LEU A 296 14.74 -16.29 18.96
C LEU A 296 13.27 -15.86 19.02
N LEU A 297 12.37 -16.83 19.18
CA LEU A 297 10.98 -16.58 19.54
C LEU A 297 10.81 -16.74 21.06
N ASP A 298 10.06 -15.82 21.68
CA ASP A 298 9.75 -15.76 23.11
C ASP A 298 11.00 -15.78 24.02
N ASP A 299 12.11 -15.19 23.56
CA ASP A 299 13.40 -15.18 24.25
C ASP A 299 13.90 -16.57 24.69
N ASN A 300 13.58 -17.61 23.90
CA ASN A 300 13.85 -19.00 24.26
C ASN A 300 14.84 -19.65 23.29
N ASN A 301 15.99 -20.09 23.81
CA ASN A 301 17.03 -20.77 23.02
C ASN A 301 16.53 -22.04 22.30
N ARG A 302 15.49 -22.70 22.80
CA ARG A 302 14.86 -23.85 22.12
C ARG A 302 13.95 -23.44 20.96
N LYS A 303 13.59 -22.16 20.87
CA LYS A 303 12.79 -21.57 19.81
C LYS A 303 13.64 -20.65 18.93
N THR A 304 14.75 -21.19 18.41
CA THR A 304 15.61 -20.43 17.47
C THR A 304 14.95 -20.35 16.10
N ILE A 305 14.71 -19.13 15.63
CA ILE A 305 14.17 -18.81 14.30
C ILE A 305 15.28 -18.87 13.26
N ALA A 306 16.39 -18.17 13.51
CA ALA A 306 17.54 -18.12 12.63
C ALA A 306 18.82 -17.78 13.41
N ARG A 307 19.98 -18.03 12.79
CA ARG A 307 21.28 -17.55 13.27
C ARG A 307 21.97 -16.74 12.17
N MET A 308 22.48 -15.57 12.51
CA MET A 308 23.23 -14.71 11.62
C MET A 308 24.72 -14.91 11.89
N HIS A 309 25.45 -15.43 10.91
CA HIS A 309 26.90 -15.63 10.99
C HIS A 309 27.58 -14.52 10.18
N PHE A 310 27.66 -13.32 10.76
CA PHE A 310 28.19 -12.12 10.08
C PHE A 310 29.65 -11.82 10.46
N ASN A 311 30.29 -12.71 11.22
CA ASN A 311 31.69 -12.59 11.66
C ASN A 311 32.73 -12.68 10.52
N GLY A 312 32.33 -13.07 9.31
CA GLY A 312 33.21 -13.17 8.14
C GLY A 312 33.35 -11.84 7.40
N ILE A 313 34.59 -11.41 7.14
CA ILE A 313 34.89 -10.14 6.44
C ILE A 313 34.30 -10.11 5.02
N THR A 314 34.23 -11.26 4.33
CA THR A 314 33.82 -11.36 2.91
C THR A 314 32.64 -12.30 2.66
N THR A 315 32.27 -13.13 3.62
CA THR A 315 31.19 -14.12 3.48
C THR A 315 30.30 -14.13 4.72
N LYS A 316 29.00 -13.91 4.50
CA LYS A 316 27.97 -13.89 5.53
C LYS A 316 27.07 -15.09 5.32
N TYR A 317 26.54 -15.65 6.41
CA TYR A 317 25.62 -16.78 6.31
C TYR A 317 24.37 -16.58 7.17
N LEU A 318 23.22 -17.03 6.64
CA LEU A 318 21.99 -17.24 7.38
C LEU A 318 21.88 -18.72 7.75
N GLY A 319 21.95 -19.03 9.04
CA GLY A 319 21.64 -20.34 9.60
C GLY A 319 20.14 -20.50 9.75
N MET A 320 19.56 -21.45 9.02
CA MET A 320 18.16 -21.85 9.08
C MET A 320 18.04 -23.23 9.70
N PHE A 321 16.89 -23.54 10.29
CA PHE A 321 16.70 -24.78 11.04
C PHE A 321 15.62 -25.67 10.44
N ALA A 322 15.90 -26.98 10.41
CA ALA A 322 14.91 -28.04 10.27
C ALA A 322 14.99 -28.91 11.52
N GLY A 323 14.02 -28.78 12.44
CA GLY A 323 14.13 -29.41 13.76
C GLY A 323 15.31 -28.86 14.57
N LYS A 324 16.33 -29.71 14.78
CA LYS A 324 17.57 -29.36 15.50
C LYS A 324 18.75 -29.07 14.57
N ASP A 325 18.64 -29.40 13.30
CA ASP A 325 19.74 -29.31 12.35
C ASP A 325 19.80 -27.92 11.72
N GLU A 326 20.97 -27.31 11.74
CA GLU A 326 21.23 -25.99 11.17
C GLU A 326 21.83 -26.11 9.76
N THR A 327 21.21 -25.47 8.77
CA THR A 327 21.75 -25.31 7.43
C THR A 327 22.16 -23.87 7.20
N ARG A 328 23.41 -23.64 6.75
CA ARG A 328 23.94 -22.30 6.48
C ARG A 328 23.79 -21.95 5.01
N HIS A 329 23.17 -20.80 4.76
CA HIS A 329 23.00 -20.25 3.42
C HIS A 329 23.87 -19.01 3.24
N LEU A 330 24.65 -18.96 2.16
CA LEU A 330 25.47 -17.80 1.85
C LEU A 330 24.58 -16.58 1.57
N LEU A 331 24.88 -15.45 2.20
CA LEU A 331 24.23 -14.17 2.00
C LEU A 331 25.21 -13.17 1.37
N PRO A 332 25.10 -12.89 0.06
CA PRO A 332 25.89 -11.84 -0.58
C PRO A 332 25.54 -10.43 -0.08
N ASP A 333 24.28 -10.21 0.32
CA ASP A 333 23.75 -8.95 0.83
C ASP A 333 22.59 -9.24 1.81
N LEU A 334 22.38 -8.39 2.83
CA LEU A 334 21.36 -8.58 3.87
C LEU A 334 19.94 -8.71 3.31
N THR A 335 19.62 -8.03 2.21
CA THR A 335 18.30 -8.11 1.57
C THR A 335 17.98 -9.51 1.03
N HIS A 336 18.99 -10.37 0.81
CA HIS A 336 18.77 -11.75 0.41
C HIS A 336 18.07 -12.58 1.49
N ILE A 337 18.03 -12.12 2.75
CA ILE A 337 17.22 -12.75 3.81
C ILE A 337 15.75 -12.87 3.39
N TYR A 338 15.22 -11.93 2.59
CA TYR A 338 13.84 -12.00 2.08
C TYR A 338 13.58 -13.21 1.19
N GLN A 339 14.60 -13.76 0.52
CA GLN A 339 14.45 -14.98 -0.29
C GLN A 339 14.13 -16.21 0.59
N TYR A 340 14.44 -16.14 1.88
CA TYR A 340 14.15 -17.17 2.87
C TYR A 340 12.87 -16.90 3.67
N SER A 341 12.03 -15.94 3.24
CA SER A 341 10.80 -15.58 3.97
C SER A 341 9.91 -16.80 4.23
N ALA A 342 9.66 -17.62 3.21
CA ALA A 342 8.83 -18.82 3.35
C ALA A 342 9.41 -19.84 4.35
N ALA A 343 10.75 -19.97 4.40
CA ALA A 343 11.43 -20.86 5.34
C ALA A 343 11.38 -20.33 6.79
N ILE A 344 11.52 -19.02 6.97
CA ILE A 344 11.36 -18.35 8.28
C ILE A 344 9.92 -18.50 8.78
N GLU A 345 8.94 -18.29 7.90
CA GLU A 345 7.52 -18.46 8.21
C GLU A 345 7.18 -19.93 8.55
N ALA A 346 7.72 -20.89 7.81
CA ALA A 346 7.58 -22.32 8.13
C ALA A 346 8.21 -22.67 9.48
N ARG A 347 9.39 -22.14 9.79
CA ARG A 347 10.05 -22.35 11.08
C ARG A 347 9.23 -21.76 12.23
N LEU A 348 8.63 -20.59 12.07
CA LEU A 348 7.77 -19.99 13.10
C LEU A 348 6.57 -20.88 13.42
N ARG A 349 5.91 -21.44 12.40
CA ARG A 349 4.81 -22.41 12.59
C ARG A 349 5.24 -23.67 13.32
N GLU A 350 6.47 -24.14 13.09
CA GLU A 350 7.03 -25.27 13.83
C GLU A 350 7.27 -24.92 15.31
N LEU A 351 7.71 -23.69 15.59
CA LEU A 351 8.04 -23.23 16.95
C LEU A 351 6.84 -22.78 17.78
N ASP A 352 5.75 -22.40 17.11
CA ASP A 352 4.50 -21.98 17.72
C ASP A 352 3.29 -22.61 17.00
N PRO A 353 2.78 -23.74 17.54
CA PRO A 353 1.65 -24.46 16.97
C PRO A 353 0.33 -23.66 16.93
N SER A 354 0.27 -22.48 17.55
CA SER A 354 -0.91 -21.61 17.48
C SER A 354 -1.01 -20.84 16.16
N ILE A 355 0.07 -20.79 15.38
CA ILE A 355 0.10 -20.11 14.09
C ILE A 355 -0.56 -21.02 13.04
N PRO A 356 -1.60 -20.55 12.33
CA PRO A 356 -2.26 -21.34 11.29
C PRO A 356 -1.31 -21.68 10.12
N ALA A 357 -1.51 -22.88 9.56
CA ALA A 357 -0.74 -23.40 8.43
C ALA A 357 -0.84 -22.51 7.19
#